data_AF-A0A5M3MDR1-F1
#
_entry.id   AF-A0A5M3MDR1-F1
#
_cell.length_a   1.000
_cell.length_b   1.000
_cell.length_c   1.000
_cell.angle_alpha   90.00
_cell.angle_beta   90.00
_cell.angle_gamma   90.00
#
_symmetry.space_group_name_H-M   'P 1'
#
loop_
_entity.id
_entity.type
_entity.pdbx_description
1 polymer ?
#
loop_
_entity_poly.entity_id
_entity_poly.type
_entity_poly.pdbx_seq_one_letter_code
_entity_poly.pdbx_strand_id
1 'polypeptide(L)'
;MDNMVVQWFVIVMGLHFVFGKCDNFWRTMITSVIFVLPQIVGVPLVLSYDTYFFELAGFAATKAFDLSIGITALGIFGNFVTFYTVNHLGRRTLFNWGTYGFAVICLLIGFLTIPKTQSARWAVAVFTVLWNFVGPIGYVILAEAPSEKLRTKTIGMANVSQALAGLLSGIITPYLINPDEGNLGGYAGFFYGGLTVFASVWVW
;
A
#
# COMPACT_ATOMS: atom_id res chain seq x y z
N MET A 1 15.55 -9.12 25.20
CA MET A 1 14.52 -9.62 24.26
C MET A 1 13.22 -10.02 24.96
N ASP A 2 13.21 -10.24 26.28
CA ASP A 2 12.03 -10.73 27.02
C ASP A 2 10.91 -9.70 27.21
N ASN A 3 11.19 -8.39 27.12
CA ASN A 3 10.19 -7.35 27.35
C ASN A 3 9.26 -7.11 26.15
N MET A 4 9.68 -7.43 24.92
CA MET A 4 8.85 -7.23 23.72
C MET A 4 7.74 -8.26 23.60
N VAL A 5 8.02 -9.52 23.94
CA VAL A 5 7.02 -10.60 23.90
C VAL A 5 5.95 -10.38 24.96
N VAL A 6 6.33 -9.94 26.16
CA VAL A 6 5.40 -9.59 27.24
C VAL A 6 4.56 -8.36 26.88
N GLN A 7 5.14 -7.32 26.27
CA GLN A 7 4.37 -6.17 25.76
C GLN A 7 3.40 -6.56 24.64
N TRP A 8 3.81 -7.43 23.72
CA TRP A 8 2.93 -8.01 22.71
C TRP A 8 1.76 -8.78 23.32
N PHE A 9 2.02 -9.62 24.32
CA PHE A 9 0.98 -10.33 25.06
C PHE A 9 0.03 -9.38 25.81
N VAL A 10 0.55 -8.32 26.46
CA VAL A 10 -0.27 -7.33 27.17
C VAL A 10 -1.12 -6.49 26.22
N ILE A 11 -0.61 -6.14 25.03
CA ILE A 11 -1.38 -5.42 24.00
C ILE A 11 -2.50 -6.31 23.46
N VAL A 12 -2.20 -7.57 23.13
CA VAL A 12 -3.19 -8.54 22.62
C VAL A 12 -4.24 -8.85 23.69
N MET A 13 -3.85 -8.99 24.95
CA MET A 13 -4.75 -9.26 26.07
C MET A 13 -5.58 -8.03 26.47
N GLY A 14 -5.01 -6.83 26.39
CA GLY A 14 -5.71 -5.56 26.57
C GLY A 14 -6.74 -5.28 25.47
N LEU A 15 -6.42 -5.63 24.21
CA LEU A 15 -7.37 -5.61 23.10
C LEU A 15 -8.52 -6.60 23.32
N HIS A 16 -8.23 -7.80 23.85
CA HIS A 16 -9.28 -8.77 24.19
C HIS A 16 -10.25 -8.25 25.26
N PHE A 17 -9.74 -7.51 26.27
CA PHE A 17 -10.55 -6.90 27.32
C PHE A 17 -11.41 -5.73 26.82
N VAL A 18 -10.93 -4.95 25.84
CA VAL A 18 -11.65 -3.81 25.26
C VAL A 18 -12.75 -4.24 24.29
N PHE A 19 -12.54 -5.32 23.52
CA PHE A 19 -13.47 -5.74 22.47
C PHE A 19 -14.45 -6.85 22.92
N GLY A 20 -14.18 -7.53 24.05
CA GLY A 20 -15.09 -8.34 24.87
C GLY A 20 -15.65 -9.62 24.24
N LYS A 21 -15.96 -9.61 22.93
CA LYS A 21 -16.36 -10.75 22.10
C LYS A 21 -15.30 -10.98 21.03
N CYS A 22 -14.94 -12.25 20.81
CA CYS A 22 -13.97 -12.64 19.76
C CYS A 22 -14.33 -12.04 18.39
N ASP A 23 -15.61 -11.97 18.02
CA ASP A 23 -16.05 -11.41 16.74
C ASP A 23 -15.68 -9.93 16.55
N ASN A 24 -15.79 -9.11 17.60
CA ASN A 24 -15.46 -7.69 17.53
C ASN A 24 -13.94 -7.47 17.44
N PHE A 25 -13.17 -8.36 18.07
CA PHE A 25 -11.72 -8.38 17.97
C PHE A 25 -11.26 -8.73 16.55
N TRP A 26 -11.81 -9.80 15.95
CA TRP A 26 -11.50 -10.17 14.57
C TRP A 26 -11.87 -9.08 13.57
N ARG A 27 -13.04 -8.47 13.69
CA ARG A 27 -13.45 -7.33 12.83
C ARG A 27 -12.46 -6.16 12.93
N THR A 28 -12.06 -5.82 14.15
CA THR A 28 -11.09 -4.74 14.39
C THR A 28 -9.72 -5.07 13.80
N MET A 29 -9.24 -6.29 14.00
CA MET A 29 -7.96 -6.73 13.46
C MET A 29 -7.95 -6.71 11.93
N ILE A 30 -9.01 -7.24 11.28
CA ILE A 30 -9.16 -7.23 9.83
C ILE A 30 -9.15 -5.78 9.29
N THR A 31 -9.91 -4.87 9.91
CA THR A 31 -9.93 -3.47 9.48
C THR A 31 -8.59 -2.77 9.65
N SER A 32 -7.86 -3.06 10.73
CA SER A 32 -6.53 -2.49 10.94
C SER A 32 -5.52 -3.00 9.91
N VAL A 33 -5.54 -4.30 9.60
CA VAL A 33 -4.64 -4.88 8.60
C VAL A 33 -4.93 -4.31 7.21
N ILE A 34 -6.20 -4.15 6.82
CA ILE A 34 -6.58 -3.53 5.53
C ILE A 34 -6.01 -2.12 5.37
N PHE A 35 -5.89 -1.36 6.47
CA PHE A 35 -5.31 -0.01 6.48
C PHE A 35 -3.78 0.01 6.48
N VAL A 36 -3.17 -1.03 7.05
CA VAL A 36 -1.71 -1.22 7.11
C VAL A 36 -1.17 -1.74 5.77
N LEU A 37 -1.90 -2.63 5.10
CA LEU A 37 -1.48 -3.26 3.85
C LEU A 37 -0.93 -2.27 2.83
N PRO A 38 -1.66 -1.19 2.43
CA PRO A 38 -1.16 -0.16 1.51
C PRO A 38 0.22 0.39 1.85
N GLN A 39 0.51 0.62 3.14
CA GLN A 39 1.78 1.17 3.57
C GLN A 39 2.93 0.17 3.33
N ILE A 40 2.72 -1.09 3.72
CA ILE A 40 3.73 -2.16 3.61
C ILE A 40 4.00 -2.53 2.14
N VAL A 41 2.97 -2.53 1.30
CA VAL A 41 3.08 -2.95 -0.11
C VAL A 41 3.73 -1.88 -1.00
N GLY A 42 4.13 -0.73 -0.47
CA GLY A 42 4.96 0.24 -1.19
C GLY A 42 4.21 1.40 -1.84
N VAL A 43 2.97 1.66 -1.43
CA VAL A 43 2.23 2.88 -1.81
C VAL A 43 3.05 4.16 -1.55
N PRO A 44 3.80 4.29 -0.42
CA PRO A 44 4.62 5.48 -0.18
C PRO A 44 5.73 5.71 -1.22
N LEU A 45 6.27 4.66 -1.86
CA LEU A 45 7.27 4.81 -2.91
C LEU A 45 6.72 5.64 -4.07
N VAL A 46 5.47 5.37 -4.47
CA VAL A 46 4.86 5.99 -5.66
C VAL A 46 4.08 7.27 -5.32
N LEU A 47 3.66 7.47 -4.08
CA LEU A 47 2.96 8.71 -3.69
C LEU A 47 3.87 9.76 -3.03
N SER A 48 5.01 9.35 -2.49
CA SER A 48 5.88 10.25 -1.72
C SER A 48 7.29 10.38 -2.28
N TYR A 49 7.75 9.40 -3.08
CA TYR A 49 9.11 9.37 -3.63
C TYR A 49 9.15 9.13 -5.15
N ASP A 50 8.04 9.36 -5.86
CA ASP A 50 7.89 9.08 -7.29
C ASP A 50 8.81 9.92 -8.18
N THR A 51 8.87 11.22 -7.95
CA THR A 51 9.77 12.15 -8.66
C THR A 51 11.22 11.68 -8.54
N TYR A 52 11.67 11.41 -7.32
CA TYR A 52 13.00 10.88 -7.06
C TYR A 52 13.24 9.52 -7.71
N PHE A 53 12.26 8.61 -7.65
CA PHE A 53 12.34 7.31 -8.32
C PHE A 53 12.50 7.44 -9.85
N PHE A 54 11.80 8.39 -10.49
CA PHE A 54 11.95 8.65 -11.92
C PHE A 54 13.28 9.30 -12.28
N GLU A 55 13.81 10.18 -11.43
CA GLU A 55 15.16 10.72 -11.60
C GLU A 55 16.22 9.62 -11.52
N LEU A 56 16.09 8.70 -10.55
CA LEU A 56 16.94 7.52 -10.44
C LEU A 56 16.81 6.55 -11.62
N ALA A 57 15.62 6.48 -12.22
CA ALA A 57 15.41 5.75 -13.47
C ALA A 57 16.05 6.45 -14.69
N GLY A 58 16.63 7.64 -14.53
CA GLY A 58 17.38 8.36 -15.55
C GLY A 58 16.55 9.34 -16.38
N PHE A 59 15.38 9.77 -15.87
CA PHE A 59 14.64 10.89 -16.45
C PHE A 59 15.23 12.22 -15.99
N ALA A 60 15.14 13.25 -16.84
CA ALA A 60 15.45 14.61 -16.42
C ALA A 60 14.43 15.10 -15.38
N ALA A 61 14.85 15.93 -14.43
CA ALA A 61 14.01 16.42 -13.33
C ALA A 61 12.66 17.02 -13.81
N THR A 62 12.66 17.75 -14.92
CA THR A 62 11.43 18.31 -15.51
C THR A 62 10.45 17.22 -15.97
N LYS A 63 10.97 16.12 -16.55
CA LYS A 63 10.15 14.99 -16.99
C LYS A 63 9.72 14.07 -15.85
N ALA A 64 10.57 13.90 -14.84
CA ALA A 64 10.19 13.20 -13.61
C ALA A 64 9.04 13.91 -12.89
N PHE A 65 9.09 15.24 -12.84
CA PHE A 65 8.01 16.07 -12.30
C PHE A 65 6.72 15.99 -13.12
N ASP A 66 6.80 16.10 -14.46
CA ASP A 66 5.64 15.92 -15.36
C ASP A 66 4.96 14.56 -15.11
N LEU A 67 5.73 13.48 -14.92
CA LEU A 67 5.22 12.14 -14.65
C LEU A 67 4.54 12.03 -13.28
N SER A 68 5.08 12.67 -12.25
CA SER A 68 4.47 12.73 -10.91
C SER A 68 3.11 13.45 -10.91
N ILE A 69 2.99 14.54 -11.68
CA ILE A 69 1.70 15.19 -11.94
C ILE A 69 0.73 14.19 -12.60
N GLY A 70 1.22 13.40 -13.55
CA GLY A 70 0.45 12.33 -14.19
C GLY A 70 -0.08 11.29 -13.21
N ILE A 71 0.74 10.84 -12.25
CA ILE A 71 0.33 9.93 -11.16
C ILE A 71 -0.82 10.55 -10.37
N THR A 72 -0.68 11.80 -9.94
CA THR A 72 -1.70 12.49 -9.14
C THR A 72 -3.01 12.69 -9.93
N ALA A 73 -2.92 13.10 -11.20
CA ALA A 73 -4.09 13.31 -12.05
C ALA A 73 -4.86 11.99 -12.31
N LEU A 74 -4.14 10.90 -12.58
CA LEU A 74 -4.77 9.59 -12.75
C LEU A 74 -5.30 9.00 -11.44
N GLY A 75 -4.70 9.34 -10.30
CA GLY A 75 -5.27 9.00 -9.00
C GLY A 75 -6.61 9.68 -8.74
N ILE A 76 -6.76 10.95 -9.13
CA ILE A 76 -8.04 11.65 -9.07
C ILE A 76 -9.07 10.96 -9.97
N PHE A 77 -8.69 10.59 -11.19
CA PHE A 77 -9.59 9.89 -12.10
C PHE A 77 -9.96 8.48 -11.59
N GLY A 78 -8.98 7.73 -11.07
CA GLY A 78 -9.18 6.42 -10.46
C GLY A 78 -10.15 6.46 -9.28
N ASN A 79 -10.13 7.55 -8.49
CA ASN A 79 -11.11 7.78 -7.42
C ASN A 79 -12.55 7.88 -7.96
N PHE A 80 -12.77 8.64 -9.04
CA PHE A 80 -14.10 8.74 -9.65
C PHE A 80 -14.60 7.39 -10.18
N VAL A 81 -13.72 6.64 -10.84
CA VAL A 81 -14.05 5.28 -11.29
C VAL A 81 -14.38 4.38 -10.11
N THR A 82 -13.63 4.48 -9.01
CA THR A 82 -13.85 3.70 -7.80
C THR A 82 -15.21 3.99 -7.18
N PHE A 83 -15.66 5.24 -7.12
CA PHE A 83 -17.00 5.58 -6.62
C PHE A 83 -18.12 4.87 -7.38
N TYR A 84 -18.02 4.79 -8.71
CA TYR A 84 -18.98 4.07 -9.52
C TYR A 84 -18.87 2.55 -9.29
N THR A 85 -17.65 2.05 -9.25
CA THR A 85 -17.34 0.62 -9.24
C THR A 85 -17.69 -0.06 -7.90
N VAL A 86 -17.45 0.64 -6.77
CA VAL A 86 -17.73 0.15 -5.40
C VAL A 86 -19.19 -0.25 -5.20
N ASN A 87 -20.12 0.48 -5.82
CA ASN A 87 -21.54 0.20 -5.70
C ASN A 87 -22.01 -1.01 -6.53
N HIS A 88 -21.25 -1.41 -7.57
CA HIS A 88 -21.67 -2.45 -8.51
C HIS A 88 -20.99 -3.81 -8.27
N LEU A 89 -19.68 -3.83 -7.98
CA LEU A 89 -18.89 -5.08 -7.94
C LEU A 89 -18.66 -5.64 -6.53
N GLY A 90 -19.10 -4.93 -5.49
CA GLY A 90 -18.91 -5.31 -4.10
C GLY A 90 -17.49 -5.03 -3.58
N ARG A 91 -17.40 -4.70 -2.28
CA ARG A 91 -16.18 -4.14 -1.67
C ARG A 91 -15.03 -5.15 -1.57
N ARG A 92 -15.33 -6.40 -1.17
CA ARG A 92 -14.32 -7.47 -1.00
C ARG A 92 -13.68 -7.87 -2.33
N THR A 93 -14.51 -8.08 -3.35
CA THR A 93 -14.05 -8.44 -4.69
C THR A 93 -13.13 -7.36 -5.27
N LEU A 94 -13.51 -6.09 -5.13
CA LEU A 94 -12.69 -4.97 -5.60
C LEU A 94 -11.34 -4.86 -4.88
N PHE A 95 -11.33 -5.05 -3.56
CA PHE A 95 -10.09 -5.01 -2.80
C PHE A 95 -9.14 -6.18 -3.16
N ASN A 96 -9.69 -7.37 -3.40
CA ASN A 96 -8.93 -8.53 -3.88
C ASN A 96 -8.32 -8.28 -5.26
N TRP A 97 -9.14 -7.91 -6.25
CA TRP A 97 -8.66 -7.61 -7.61
C TRP A 97 -7.68 -6.45 -7.65
N GLY A 98 -7.89 -5.43 -6.82
CA GLY A 98 -6.94 -4.32 -6.66
C GLY A 98 -5.58 -4.79 -6.16
N THR A 99 -5.56 -5.67 -5.15
CA THR A 99 -4.31 -6.21 -4.58
C THR A 99 -3.59 -7.14 -5.57
N TYR A 100 -4.32 -7.98 -6.31
CA TYR A 100 -3.73 -8.81 -7.37
C TYR A 100 -3.18 -7.96 -8.52
N GLY A 101 -3.94 -6.97 -8.99
CA GLY A 101 -3.49 -6.03 -10.02
C GLY A 101 -2.22 -5.31 -9.58
N PHE A 102 -2.14 -4.93 -8.30
CA PHE A 102 -0.95 -4.30 -7.76
C PHE A 102 0.26 -5.23 -7.73
N ALA A 103 0.09 -6.47 -7.28
CA ALA A 103 1.16 -7.46 -7.29
C ALA A 103 1.73 -7.67 -8.71
N VAL A 104 0.86 -7.77 -9.70
CA VAL A 104 1.26 -7.91 -11.12
C VAL A 104 2.05 -6.68 -11.59
N ILE A 105 1.57 -5.47 -11.33
CA ILE A 105 2.24 -4.23 -11.75
C ILE A 105 3.63 -4.11 -11.11
N CYS A 106 3.77 -4.38 -9.81
CA CYS A 106 5.07 -4.35 -9.13
C CYS A 106 6.06 -5.35 -9.70
N LEU A 107 5.61 -6.58 -9.98
CA LEU A 107 6.45 -7.60 -10.60
C LEU A 107 6.85 -7.19 -12.02
N LEU A 108 5.94 -6.62 -12.81
CA LEU A 108 6.24 -6.10 -14.15
C LEU A 108 7.30 -4.99 -14.09
N ILE A 109 7.19 -4.04 -13.15
CA ILE A 109 8.21 -3.00 -12.94
C ILE A 109 9.57 -3.63 -12.62
N GLY A 110 9.60 -4.65 -11.75
CA GLY A 110 10.81 -5.40 -11.44
C GLY A 110 11.44 -6.05 -12.68
N PHE A 111 10.65 -6.77 -13.48
CA PHE A 111 11.13 -7.42 -14.71
C PHE A 111 11.58 -6.41 -15.77
N LEU A 112 10.88 -5.29 -15.93
CA LEU A 112 11.24 -4.24 -16.88
C LEU A 112 12.50 -3.48 -16.48
N THR A 113 12.93 -3.58 -15.22
CA THR A 113 14.19 -3.00 -14.76
C THR A 113 15.42 -3.80 -15.22
N ILE A 114 15.25 -5.06 -15.63
CA ILE A 114 16.35 -5.91 -16.14
C ILE A 114 16.96 -5.33 -17.43
N PRO A 115 16.18 -5.05 -18.51
CA PRO A 115 16.71 -4.42 -19.71
C PRO A 115 16.95 -2.92 -19.51
N LYS A 116 18.20 -2.46 -19.60
CA LYS A 116 18.58 -1.03 -19.52
C LYS A 116 18.28 -0.23 -20.80
N THR A 117 17.15 -0.48 -21.44
CA THR A 117 16.73 0.21 -22.68
C THR A 117 15.92 1.47 -22.38
N GLN A 118 15.89 2.42 -23.32
CA GLN A 118 15.05 3.61 -23.17
C GLN A 118 13.55 3.27 -23.12
N SER A 119 13.13 2.29 -23.93
CA SER A 119 11.73 1.83 -23.96
C SER A 119 11.30 1.19 -22.64
N ALA A 120 12.19 0.45 -21.98
CA ALA A 120 11.91 -0.15 -20.66
C ALA A 120 11.71 0.91 -19.58
N ARG A 121 12.51 2.00 -19.59
CA ARG A 121 12.35 3.12 -18.65
C ARG A 121 10.99 3.81 -18.78
N TRP A 122 10.53 4.02 -20.02
CA TRP A 122 9.19 4.54 -20.28
C TRP A 122 8.09 3.56 -19.86
N ALA A 123 8.28 2.25 -20.10
CA ALA A 123 7.33 1.24 -19.66
C ALA A 123 7.17 1.23 -18.13
N VAL A 124 8.27 1.28 -17.37
CA VAL A 124 8.24 1.41 -15.90
C VAL A 124 7.43 2.64 -15.48
N ALA A 125 7.68 3.81 -16.08
CA ALA A 125 6.92 5.02 -15.77
C ALA A 125 5.41 4.86 -16.03
N VAL A 126 5.02 4.30 -17.17
CA VAL A 126 3.61 4.06 -17.51
C VAL A 126 2.94 3.09 -16.53
N PHE A 127 3.61 1.99 -16.17
CA PHE A 127 3.06 1.03 -15.22
C PHE A 127 2.92 1.61 -13.80
N THR A 128 3.90 2.41 -13.36
CA THR A 128 3.81 3.17 -12.09
C THR A 128 2.67 4.18 -12.09
N VAL A 129 2.34 4.74 -13.26
CA VAL A 129 1.23 5.69 -13.41
C VAL A 129 -0.12 4.97 -13.43
N LEU A 130 -0.24 3.85 -14.16
CA LEU A 130 -1.46 3.03 -14.22
C LEU A 130 -1.84 2.41 -12.87
N TRP A 131 -0.87 2.24 -11.99
CA TRP A 131 -1.06 1.77 -10.63
C TRP A 131 -2.11 2.58 -9.83
N ASN A 132 -2.17 3.89 -10.01
CA ASN A 132 -3.03 4.78 -9.20
C ASN A 132 -4.53 4.67 -9.55
N PHE A 133 -4.89 3.85 -10.54
CA PHE A 133 -6.28 3.69 -10.98
C PHE A 133 -7.14 2.94 -9.95
N VAL A 134 -6.53 2.18 -9.04
CA VAL A 134 -7.23 1.48 -7.96
C VAL A 134 -7.39 2.43 -6.78
N GLY A 135 -8.57 3.05 -6.67
CA GLY A 135 -8.87 4.00 -5.59
C GLY A 135 -8.92 3.36 -4.19
N PRO A 136 -9.03 4.18 -3.13
CA PRO A 136 -8.79 3.77 -1.77
C PRO A 136 -10.05 3.11 -1.17
N ILE A 137 -10.34 1.89 -1.62
CA ILE A 137 -11.45 1.04 -1.14
C ILE A 137 -11.32 0.74 0.36
N GLY A 138 -10.10 0.82 0.92
CA GLY A 138 -9.83 0.62 2.33
C GLY A 138 -10.66 1.50 3.27
N TYR A 139 -10.91 2.78 2.91
CA TYR A 139 -11.70 3.69 3.76
C TYR A 139 -13.18 3.30 3.82
N VAL A 140 -13.71 2.73 2.73
CA VAL A 140 -15.10 2.22 2.70
C VAL A 140 -15.23 1.02 3.64
N ILE A 141 -14.27 0.09 3.59
CA ILE A 141 -14.27 -1.08 4.47
C ILE A 141 -14.11 -0.66 5.94
N LEU A 142 -13.28 0.34 6.22
CA LEU A 142 -13.10 0.88 7.57
C LEU A 142 -14.41 1.48 8.14
N ALA A 143 -15.25 2.08 7.30
CA ALA A 143 -16.54 2.61 7.73
C ALA A 143 -17.60 1.52 7.96
N GLU A 144 -17.59 0.47 7.14
CA GLU A 144 -18.66 -0.54 7.10
C GLU A 144 -18.42 -1.77 8.00
N ALA A 145 -17.17 -2.18 8.21
CA ALA A 145 -16.86 -3.42 8.95
C ALA A 145 -16.95 -3.34 10.49
N PRO A 146 -16.64 -2.21 11.17
CA PRO A 146 -16.74 -2.12 12.62
C PRO A 146 -18.18 -2.16 13.15
N SER A 147 -18.37 -2.72 14.34
CA SER A 147 -19.66 -2.64 15.06
C SER A 147 -19.94 -1.20 15.51
N GLU A 148 -21.17 -0.72 15.39
CA GLU A 148 -21.54 0.69 15.63
C GLU A 148 -21.09 1.21 17.01
N LYS A 149 -21.19 0.38 18.05
CA LYS A 149 -20.79 0.74 19.43
C LYS A 149 -19.28 0.91 19.61
N LEU A 150 -18.48 0.30 18.73
CA LEU A 150 -17.01 0.26 18.82
C LEU A 150 -16.34 0.95 17.63
N ARG A 151 -17.12 1.48 16.67
CA ARG A 151 -16.64 2.05 15.40
C ARG A 151 -15.54 3.08 15.62
N THR A 152 -15.72 4.05 16.52
CA THR A 152 -14.71 5.07 16.80
C THR A 152 -13.41 4.47 17.34
N LYS A 153 -13.48 3.45 18.21
CA LYS A 153 -12.29 2.80 18.76
C LYS A 153 -11.55 1.99 17.70
N THR A 154 -12.28 1.26 16.85
CA THR A 154 -11.73 0.50 15.74
C THR A 154 -11.07 1.41 14.71
N ILE A 155 -11.70 2.52 14.34
CA ILE A 155 -11.13 3.53 13.44
C ILE A 155 -9.85 4.13 14.02
N GLY A 156 -9.87 4.50 15.30
CA GLY A 156 -8.69 5.01 16.00
C GLY A 156 -7.53 4.01 15.96
N MET A 157 -7.81 2.73 16.25
CA MET A 157 -6.79 1.68 16.20
C MET A 157 -6.23 1.48 14.79
N ALA A 158 -7.09 1.44 13.76
CA ALA A 158 -6.66 1.29 12.38
C ALA A 158 -5.75 2.44 11.91
N ASN A 159 -6.07 3.69 12.28
CA ASN A 159 -5.24 4.85 11.96
C ASN A 159 -3.89 4.83 12.69
N VAL A 160 -3.86 4.41 13.96
CA VAL A 160 -2.58 4.26 14.70
C VAL A 160 -1.73 3.17 14.05
N SER A 161 -2.32 2.01 13.71
CA SER A 161 -1.60 0.94 13.01
C SER A 161 -1.08 1.39 11.65
N GLN A 162 -1.89 2.14 10.88
CA GLN A 162 -1.46 2.71 9.60
C GLN A 162 -0.32 3.71 9.79
N ALA A 163 -0.38 4.60 10.77
CA ALA A 163 0.67 5.58 11.02
C ALA A 163 2.00 4.90 11.39
N LEU A 164 1.96 3.85 12.21
CA LEU A 164 3.15 3.04 12.53
C LEU A 164 3.73 2.37 11.29
N ALA A 165 2.90 1.77 10.45
CA ALA A 165 3.34 1.17 9.19
C ALA A 165 3.89 2.22 8.21
N GLY A 166 3.30 3.42 8.18
CA GLY A 166 3.78 4.56 7.41
C GLY A 166 5.15 5.04 7.86
N LEU A 167 5.41 5.10 9.18
CA LEU A 167 6.73 5.42 9.72
C LEU A 167 7.79 4.40 9.28
N LEU A 168 7.48 3.10 9.39
CA LEU A 168 8.39 2.04 8.91
C LEU A 168 8.66 2.18 7.41
N SER A 169 7.61 2.42 6.64
CA SER A 169 7.72 2.59 5.18
C SER A 169 8.50 3.85 4.80
N GLY A 170 8.38 4.92 5.58
CA GLY A 170 9.16 6.15 5.41
C GLY A 170 10.66 6.00 5.72
N ILE A 171 11.06 4.95 6.44
CA ILE A 171 12.48 4.60 6.66
C ILE A 171 12.96 3.62 5.59
N ILE A 172 12.18 2.55 5.35
CA ILE A 172 12.56 1.46 4.45
C ILE A 172 12.60 1.95 2.99
N THR A 173 11.60 2.69 2.55
CA THR A 173 11.47 3.10 1.15
C THR A 173 12.65 3.91 0.64
N PRO A 174 13.06 5.04 1.29
CA PRO A 174 14.22 5.80 0.84
C PRO A 174 15.51 4.98 0.93
N TYR A 175 15.69 4.15 1.96
CA TYR A 175 16.85 3.28 2.09
C TYR A 175 17.00 2.30 0.92
N LEU A 176 15.88 1.70 0.46
CA LEU A 176 15.90 0.73 -0.65
C LEU A 176 16.26 1.39 -1.99
N ILE A 177 15.79 2.60 -2.24
CA ILE A 177 15.96 3.28 -3.53
C ILE A 177 17.23 4.13 -3.61
N ASN A 178 17.81 4.53 -2.47
CA ASN A 178 19.01 5.36 -2.41
C ASN A 178 20.22 4.64 -3.06
N PRO A 179 20.90 5.25 -4.06
CA PRO A 179 22.09 4.69 -4.69
C PRO A 179 23.26 4.40 -3.75
N ASP A 180 23.39 5.15 -2.65
CA ASP A 180 24.50 5.03 -1.71
C ASP A 180 24.29 3.93 -0.66
N GLU A 181 23.07 3.36 -0.58
CA GLU A 181 22.70 2.36 0.42
C GLU A 181 22.16 1.08 -0.26
N GLY A 182 20.83 0.93 -0.35
CA GLY A 182 20.20 -0.28 -0.89
C GLY A 182 20.34 -0.43 -2.40
N ASN A 183 20.42 0.68 -3.14
CA ASN A 183 20.59 0.77 -4.60
C ASN A 183 19.74 -0.23 -5.41
N LEU A 184 18.52 -0.50 -4.95
CA LEU A 184 17.62 -1.39 -5.67
C LEU A 184 16.97 -0.68 -6.84
N GLY A 185 16.77 0.64 -6.76
CA GLY A 185 16.09 1.42 -7.80
C GLY A 185 14.80 0.74 -8.26
N GLY A 186 14.68 0.44 -9.55
CA GLY A 186 13.51 -0.27 -10.11
C GLY A 186 13.34 -1.72 -9.63
N TYR A 187 14.38 -2.38 -9.11
CA TYR A 187 14.27 -3.71 -8.49
C TYR A 187 13.49 -3.68 -7.17
N ALA A 188 13.23 -2.49 -6.59
CA ALA A 188 12.28 -2.33 -5.49
C ALA A 188 10.89 -2.88 -5.86
N GLY A 189 10.53 -2.90 -7.15
CA GLY A 189 9.32 -3.56 -7.64
C GLY A 189 9.21 -5.05 -7.28
N PHE A 190 10.33 -5.79 -7.22
CA PHE A 190 10.31 -7.19 -6.77
C PHE A 190 10.12 -7.31 -5.26
N PHE A 191 10.73 -6.41 -4.47
CA PHE A 191 10.57 -6.39 -3.02
C PHE A 191 9.11 -6.14 -2.64
N TYR A 192 8.52 -5.07 -3.17
CA TYR A 192 7.13 -4.72 -2.91
C TYR A 192 6.16 -5.69 -3.60
N GLY A 193 6.47 -6.17 -4.80
CA GLY A 193 5.69 -7.19 -5.50
C GLY A 193 5.59 -8.49 -4.70
N GLY A 194 6.71 -8.96 -4.12
CA GLY A 194 6.74 -10.13 -3.25
C GLY A 194 5.86 -9.95 -2.01
N LEU A 195 5.99 -8.80 -1.31
CA LEU A 195 5.13 -8.48 -0.16
C LEU A 195 3.65 -8.42 -0.55
N THR A 196 3.34 -7.89 -1.74
CA THR A 196 1.96 -7.80 -2.23
C THR A 196 1.38 -9.16 -2.58
N VAL A 197 2.19 -10.11 -3.05
CA VAL A 197 1.74 -11.50 -3.26
C VAL A 197 1.34 -12.14 -1.92
N PHE A 198 2.16 -12.01 -0.88
CA PHE A 198 1.78 -12.51 0.45
C PHE A 198 0.54 -11.81 1.01
N ALA A 199 0.44 -10.50 0.82
CA ALA A 199 -0.75 -9.75 1.18
C ALA A 199 -1.98 -10.31 0.46
N SER A 200 -1.90 -10.55 -0.85
CA SER A 200 -3.01 -11.06 -1.66
C SER A 200 -3.54 -12.43 -1.17
N VAL A 201 -2.66 -13.29 -0.66
CA VAL A 201 -3.03 -14.57 -0.05
C VAL A 201 -3.78 -14.35 1.27
N TRP A 202 -3.38 -13.36 2.07
CA TRP A 202 -4.07 -13.03 3.32
C TRP A 202 -5.45 -12.40 3.09
N VAL A 203 -5.63 -11.62 2.02
CA VAL A 203 -6.92 -10.98 1.73
C VAL A 203 -8.00 -11.98 1.26
N TRP A 204 -7.59 -13.12 0.70
CA TRP A 204 -8.50 -14.14 0.16
C TRP A 204 -9.28 -14.86 1.26
#